data_AF-A0A9E4M974-F1
#
_entry.id   AF-A0A9E4M974-F1
#
_cell.length_a   1.000
_cell.length_b   1.000
_cell.length_c   1.000
_cell.angle_alpha   90.00
_cell.angle_beta   90.00
_cell.angle_gamma   90.00
#
_symmetry.space_group_name_H-M   'P 1'
#
loop_
_entity.id
_entity.type
_entity.pdbx_description
1 polymer ?
#
loop_
_entity_poly.entity_id
_entity_poly.type
_entity_poly.pdbx_seq_one_letter_code
_entity_poly.pdbx_strand_id
1 'polypeptide(L)'
;MFTYLLWAERPGVFAAYAPVAARLRPSVRPTQAAPVFHVAGQRDRVVRFEDQEAAIAVAVEVNGVDATTTCGAGCTVYGAGTAAPVMTWIHAGAHIYPRETTRRIVSFFREQSRTRGSR
;
A
#
# COMPACT_ATOMS: atom_id res chain seq x y z
N MET A 1 -8.65 -1.23 -6.02
CA MET A 1 -9.59 -0.08 -6.04
C MET A 1 -10.42 0.01 -4.76
N PHE A 2 -11.21 -1.02 -4.41
CA PHE A 2 -12.09 -0.99 -3.23
C PHE A 2 -11.36 -0.73 -1.89
N THR A 3 -10.15 -1.28 -1.72
CA THR A 3 -9.34 -1.05 -0.50
C THR A 3 -9.04 0.42 -0.22
N TYR A 4 -8.77 1.22 -1.27
CA TYR A 4 -8.56 2.66 -1.12
C TYR A 4 -9.85 3.42 -0.80
N LEU A 5 -10.99 2.96 -1.34
CA LEU A 5 -12.30 3.52 -0.97
C LEU A 5 -12.60 3.26 0.51
N LEU A 6 -12.33 2.05 1.02
CA LEU A 6 -12.47 1.76 2.44
C LEU A 6 -11.59 2.67 3.30
N TRP A 7 -10.36 2.93 2.88
CA TRP A 7 -9.48 3.85 3.60
C TRP A 7 -10.03 5.28 3.61
N ALA A 8 -10.51 5.79 2.47
CA ALA A 8 -11.08 7.13 2.39
C ALA A 8 -12.36 7.29 3.22
N GLU A 9 -13.28 6.32 3.14
CA GLU A 9 -14.60 6.43 3.76
C GLU A 9 -14.62 5.97 5.23
N ARG A 10 -13.67 5.11 5.64
CA ARG A 10 -13.64 4.47 6.97
C ARG A 10 -12.22 4.47 7.59
N PRO A 11 -11.51 5.61 7.61
CA PRO A 11 -10.08 5.64 7.94
C PRO A 11 -9.72 5.08 9.32
N GLY A 12 -10.59 5.23 10.32
CA GLY A 12 -10.36 4.77 11.69
C GLY A 12 -10.75 3.32 11.99
N VAL A 13 -11.33 2.58 11.03
CA VAL A 13 -11.86 1.23 11.27
C VAL A 13 -10.77 0.17 11.12
N PHE A 14 -9.92 0.28 10.11
CA PHE A 14 -8.90 -0.72 9.80
C PHE A 14 -7.53 -0.30 10.34
N ALA A 15 -6.77 -1.27 10.86
CA ALA A 15 -5.41 -1.04 11.34
C ALA A 15 -4.41 -0.77 10.20
N ALA A 16 -4.68 -1.29 8.99
CA ALA A 16 -3.82 -1.19 7.83
C ALA A 16 -4.58 -1.60 6.55
N TYR A 17 -4.02 -1.28 5.39
CA TYR A 17 -4.59 -1.55 4.07
C TYR A 17 -3.58 -2.24 3.15
N ALA A 18 -4.00 -3.22 2.35
CA ALA A 18 -3.11 -3.92 1.43
C ALA A 18 -3.72 -4.09 0.01
N PRO A 19 -3.78 -3.01 -0.80
CA PRO A 19 -4.27 -3.10 -2.16
C PRO A 19 -3.31 -3.87 -3.09
N VAL A 20 -3.87 -4.63 -4.04
CA VAL A 20 -3.14 -5.29 -5.12
C VAL A 20 -3.72 -4.84 -6.46
N ALA A 21 -2.86 -4.47 -7.41
CA ALA A 21 -3.23 -3.99 -8.74
C ALA A 21 -4.32 -2.89 -8.68
N ALA A 22 -4.09 -1.86 -7.86
CA ALA A 22 -5.12 -0.90 -7.50
C ALA A 22 -4.82 0.50 -8.00
N ARG A 23 -5.89 1.20 -8.38
CA ARG A 23 -5.88 2.65 -8.59
C ARG A 23 -6.89 3.35 -7.67
N LEU A 24 -6.70 4.66 -7.53
CA LEU A 24 -7.67 5.60 -6.99
C LEU A 24 -8.54 6.17 -8.10
N ARG A 25 -9.83 6.37 -7.82
CA ARG A 25 -10.68 7.23 -8.65
C ARG A 25 -10.48 8.70 -8.22
N PRO A 26 -10.72 9.69 -9.10
CA PRO A 26 -10.57 11.10 -8.74
C PRO A 26 -11.37 11.53 -7.50
N SER A 27 -12.57 10.97 -7.31
CA SER A 27 -13.45 11.26 -6.17
C SER A 27 -13.08 10.55 -4.86
N VAL A 28 -12.04 9.70 -4.87
CA VAL A 28 -11.62 8.94 -3.68
C VAL A 28 -10.29 9.53 -3.21
N ARG A 29 -10.29 10.06 -1.98
CA ARG A 29 -9.10 10.64 -1.36
C ARG A 29 -9.06 10.28 0.13
N PRO A 30 -8.13 9.39 0.54
CA PRO A 30 -7.83 9.22 1.95
C PRO A 30 -7.35 10.54 2.57
N THR A 31 -7.77 10.81 3.80
CA THR A 31 -7.45 12.07 4.52
C THR A 31 -6.75 11.84 5.86
N GLN A 32 -6.57 10.58 6.26
CA GLN A 32 -5.92 10.20 7.51
C GLN A 32 -4.84 9.16 7.23
N ALA A 33 -3.65 9.36 7.80
CA ALA A 33 -2.54 8.44 7.64
C ALA A 33 -2.88 7.04 8.17
N ALA A 34 -2.52 6.01 7.41
CA ALA A 34 -2.65 4.61 7.83
C ALA A 34 -1.56 3.75 7.19
N PRO A 35 -1.08 2.68 7.83
CA PRO A 35 -0.15 1.76 7.18
C PRO A 35 -0.74 1.17 5.88
N VAL A 36 0.03 1.23 4.80
CA VAL A 36 -0.37 0.69 3.48
C VAL A 36 0.67 -0.27 2.94
N PHE A 37 0.26 -1.39 2.35
CA PHE A 37 1.10 -2.24 1.51
C PHE A 37 0.51 -2.41 0.11
N HIS A 38 1.05 -1.68 -0.87
CA HIS A 38 0.59 -1.72 -2.26
C HIS A 38 1.42 -2.70 -3.10
N VAL A 39 0.77 -3.67 -3.74
CA VAL A 39 1.42 -4.56 -4.71
C VAL A 39 1.01 -4.18 -6.14
N ALA A 40 2.00 -3.98 -7.00
CA ALA A 40 1.80 -3.46 -8.36
C ALA A 40 2.52 -4.27 -9.43
N GLY A 41 1.94 -4.31 -10.63
CA GLY A 41 2.49 -5.00 -11.80
C GLY A 41 2.92 -4.03 -12.90
N GLN A 42 4.21 -4.04 -13.25
CA GLN A 42 4.78 -3.13 -14.26
C GLN A 42 4.18 -3.30 -15.67
N ARG A 43 3.64 -4.49 -15.98
CA ARG A 43 3.03 -4.78 -17.28
C ARG A 43 1.50 -4.82 -17.24
N ASP A 44 0.91 -4.32 -16.14
CA ASP A 44 -0.54 -4.29 -15.99
C ASP A 44 -1.15 -3.29 -16.97
N ARG A 45 -2.08 -3.79 -17.80
CA ARG A 45 -2.84 -3.01 -18.78
C ARG A 45 -4.33 -2.90 -18.41
N VAL A 46 -4.78 -3.60 -17.37
CA VAL A 46 -6.15 -3.55 -16.85
C VAL A 46 -6.27 -2.40 -15.87
N VAL A 47 -5.35 -2.34 -14.90
CA VAL A 47 -5.10 -1.16 -14.09
C VAL A 47 -3.70 -0.70 -14.47
N ARG A 48 -3.62 0.30 -15.34
CA ARG A 48 -2.35 0.79 -15.87
C ARG A 48 -1.34 1.02 -14.76
N PHE A 49 -0.09 0.60 -14.95
CA PHE A 49 0.94 0.76 -13.93
C PHE A 49 1.08 2.22 -13.47
N GLU A 50 0.94 3.18 -14.39
CA GLU A 50 0.96 4.61 -14.06
C GLU A 50 -0.17 5.03 -13.09
N ASP A 51 -1.37 4.43 -13.22
CA ASP A 51 -2.48 4.67 -12.29
C ASP A 51 -2.18 4.08 -10.89
N GLN A 52 -1.39 3.00 -10.82
CA GLN A 52 -0.96 2.38 -9.57
C GLN A 52 0.13 3.23 -8.91
N GLU A 53 1.10 3.73 -9.68
CA GLU A 53 2.13 4.67 -9.21
C GLU A 53 1.50 5.95 -8.66
N ALA A 54 0.50 6.52 -9.35
CA ALA A 54 -0.25 7.67 -8.85
C ALA A 54 -0.95 7.36 -7.51
N ALA A 55 -1.51 6.16 -7.35
CA ALA A 55 -2.13 5.76 -6.09
C ALA A 55 -1.13 5.54 -4.95
N ILE A 56 0.09 5.08 -5.26
CA ILE A 56 1.20 4.99 -4.32
C ILE A 56 1.64 6.39 -3.89
N ALA A 57 1.81 7.31 -4.84
CA ALA A 57 2.18 8.70 -4.55
C ALA A 57 1.18 9.38 -3.61
N VAL A 58 -0.13 9.20 -3.84
CA VAL A 58 -1.16 9.69 -2.91
C VAL A 58 -1.06 9.03 -1.53
N ALA A 59 -0.75 7.74 -1.44
CA ALA A 59 -0.58 7.08 -0.14
C ALA A 59 0.61 7.65 0.64
N VAL A 60 1.73 7.89 -0.05
CA VAL A 60 2.95 8.53 0.49
C VAL A 60 2.63 9.95 0.99
N GLU A 61 1.92 10.74 0.19
CA GLU A 61 1.50 12.10 0.52
C GLU A 61 0.58 12.15 1.75
N VAL A 62 -0.49 11.36 1.76
CA VAL A 62 -1.46 11.33 2.88
C VAL A 62 -0.81 10.86 4.18
N ASN A 63 0.18 9.97 4.09
CA ASN A 63 0.91 9.49 5.26
C ASN A 63 2.04 10.43 5.70
N GLY A 64 2.42 11.42 4.89
CA GLY A 64 3.51 12.35 5.19
C GLY A 64 4.87 11.65 5.31
N VAL A 65 5.13 10.64 4.47
CA VAL A 65 6.36 9.82 4.54
C VAL A 65 7.09 9.82 3.20
N ASP A 66 8.30 10.36 3.13
CA ASP A 66 9.10 10.46 1.90
C ASP A 66 10.40 9.65 1.96
N ALA A 67 10.99 9.49 3.15
CA ALA A 67 12.22 8.73 3.36
C ALA A 67 12.06 7.25 2.97
N THR A 68 12.90 6.77 2.06
CA THR A 68 12.80 5.41 1.49
C THR A 68 13.87 4.45 1.99
N THR A 69 13.46 3.20 2.24
CA THR A 69 14.35 2.06 2.52
C THR A 69 13.99 0.88 1.62
N THR A 70 14.99 0.23 0.99
CA THR A 70 14.78 -0.99 0.20
C THR A 70 14.57 -2.20 1.11
N CYS A 71 13.59 -3.06 0.81
CA CYS A 71 13.22 -4.24 1.61
C CYS A 71 13.30 -5.57 0.83
N GLY A 72 14.16 -5.62 -0.19
CA GLY A 72 14.33 -6.76 -1.10
C GLY A 72 13.86 -6.46 -2.52
N ALA A 73 13.89 -7.46 -3.39
CA ALA A 73 13.61 -7.28 -4.82
C ALA A 73 12.22 -6.68 -5.09
N GLY A 74 12.20 -5.52 -5.75
CA GLY A 74 10.99 -4.76 -6.07
C GLY A 74 10.29 -4.13 -4.85
N CYS A 75 10.93 -4.16 -3.67
CA CYS A 75 10.32 -3.79 -2.40
C CYS A 75 10.92 -2.48 -1.88
N THR A 76 10.03 -1.52 -1.56
CA THR A 76 10.40 -0.23 -0.94
C THR A 76 9.47 0.05 0.24
N VAL A 77 10.01 0.60 1.32
CA VAL A 77 9.26 1.15 2.45
C VAL A 77 9.52 2.65 2.54
N TYR A 78 8.45 3.44 2.51
CA TYR A 78 8.44 4.86 2.81
C TYR A 78 8.09 5.06 4.29
N GLY A 79 8.90 5.86 5.00
CA GLY A 79 8.68 6.13 6.42
C GLY A 79 8.87 4.89 7.30
N ALA A 80 9.91 4.10 7.03
CA ALA A 80 10.23 2.93 7.87
C ALA A 80 10.36 3.35 9.35
N GLY A 81 9.71 2.60 10.25
CA GLY A 81 9.69 2.90 11.69
C GLY A 81 8.67 3.95 12.14
N THR A 82 7.94 4.58 11.21
CA THR A 82 6.83 5.49 11.55
C THR A 82 5.56 4.71 11.92
N ALA A 83 4.55 5.41 12.44
CA ALA A 83 3.26 4.81 12.79
C ALA A 83 2.38 4.47 11.57
N ALA A 84 2.70 4.99 10.38
CA ALA A 84 1.93 4.81 9.15
C ALA A 84 2.86 4.65 7.93
N PRO A 85 3.66 3.58 7.87
CA PRO A 85 4.54 3.36 6.73
C PRO A 85 3.74 3.03 5.46
N VAL A 86 4.28 3.42 4.30
CA VAL A 86 3.80 2.93 3.00
C VAL A 86 4.82 1.95 2.47
N MET A 87 4.44 0.69 2.30
CA MET A 87 5.24 -0.35 1.68
C MET A 87 4.74 -0.58 0.26
N THR A 88 5.66 -0.78 -0.68
CA THR A 88 5.33 -1.13 -2.07
C THR A 88 6.07 -2.39 -2.47
N TRP A 89 5.42 -3.25 -3.24
CA TRP A 89 6.09 -4.34 -3.95
C TRP A 89 5.71 -4.31 -5.43
N ILE A 90 6.65 -3.89 -6.26
CA ILE A 90 6.47 -3.73 -7.71
C ILE A 90 7.12 -4.93 -8.41
N HIS A 91 6.34 -5.69 -9.18
CA HIS A 91 6.80 -6.88 -9.88
C HIS A 91 6.71 -6.73 -11.40
N ALA A 92 7.51 -7.49 -12.14
CA ALA A 92 7.57 -7.44 -13.62
C ALA A 92 6.34 -8.04 -14.34
N GLY A 93 5.44 -8.70 -13.60
CA GLY A 93 4.19 -9.26 -14.14
C GLY A 93 3.14 -8.24 -14.58
N ALA A 94 2.07 -8.73 -15.20
CA ALA A 94 0.90 -7.94 -15.62
C ALA A 94 -0.17 -7.89 -14.51
N HIS A 95 -1.46 -7.94 -14.88
CA HIS A 95 -2.59 -8.01 -13.94
C HIS A 95 -2.72 -9.41 -13.32
N ILE A 96 -1.76 -9.77 -12.47
CA ILE A 96 -1.68 -11.08 -11.83
C ILE A 96 -1.61 -10.94 -10.32
N TYR A 97 -1.88 -12.04 -9.62
CA TYR A 97 -1.66 -12.15 -8.19
C TYR A 97 -0.46 -13.08 -7.95
N PRO A 98 0.77 -12.55 -7.78
CA PRO A 98 1.96 -13.39 -7.56
C PRO A 98 1.80 -14.32 -6.36
N ARG A 99 2.42 -15.52 -6.41
CA ARG A 99 2.31 -16.55 -5.37
C ARG A 99 2.66 -16.05 -3.95
N GLU A 100 3.67 -15.18 -3.83
CA GLU A 100 4.13 -14.67 -2.53
C GLU A 100 3.25 -13.53 -1.96
N THR A 101 2.28 -13.03 -2.73
CA THR A 101 1.47 -11.86 -2.35
C THR A 101 0.73 -12.09 -1.03
N THR A 102 0.04 -13.22 -0.88
CA THR A 102 -0.69 -13.57 0.35
C THR A 102 0.23 -13.58 1.56
N ARG A 103 1.39 -14.25 1.45
CA ARG A 103 2.36 -14.36 2.54
C ARG A 103 2.84 -12.97 2.98
N ARG A 104 3.16 -12.09 2.02
CA ARG A 104 3.63 -10.73 2.29
C ARG A 104 2.55 -9.87 2.95
N ILE A 105 1.31 -9.93 2.46
CA ILE A 105 0.17 -9.22 3.07
C ILE A 105 -0.06 -9.66 4.51
N VAL A 106 -0.04 -10.98 4.77
CA VAL A 106 -0.20 -11.52 6.13
C VAL A 106 0.93 -11.06 7.05
N SER A 107 2.18 -11.09 6.60
CA SER A 107 3.31 -10.57 7.38
C SER A 107 3.13 -9.09 7.71
N PHE A 108 2.82 -8.26 6.70
CA PHE A 108 2.60 -6.83 6.87
C PHE A 108 1.51 -6.55 7.92
N PHE A 109 0.35 -7.19 7.82
CA PHE A 109 -0.74 -6.99 8.79
C PHE A 109 -0.36 -7.41 10.21
N ARG A 110 0.39 -8.52 10.37
CA ARG A 110 0.87 -8.95 11.69
C ARG A 110 1.83 -7.94 12.33
N GLU A 111 2.68 -7.31 11.53
CA GLU A 111 3.59 -6.24 11.99
C GLU A 111 2.81 -5.01 12.47
N GLN A 112 1.75 -4.61 11.75
CA GLN A 112 0.93 -3.46 12.14
C GLN A 112 0.13 -3.73 13.42
N SER A 113 -0.36 -4.96 13.63
CA SER A 113 -1.04 -5.34 14.87
C SER A 113 -0.11 -5.32 16.10
N ARG A 114 1.15 -5.74 15.94
CA ARG A 114 2.15 -5.73 17.03
C ARG A 114 2.54 -4.33 17.46
N THR A 115 2.66 -3.41 16.51
CA THR A 115 3.05 -2.01 16.78
C THR A 115 1.96 -1.23 17.51
N ARG A 116 0.68 -1.57 17.31
CA ARG A 116 -0.44 -0.95 18.04
C ARG A 116 -0.66 -1.50 19.45
N GLY A 117 -0.24 -2.73 19.75
CA GLY A 117 -0.44 -3.38 21.05
C GLY A 117 0.55 -2.95 22.16
N SER A 118 1.49 -2.06 21.88
CA SER A 118 2.42 -1.47 22.86
C SER A 118 2.05 -0.04 23.27
N ARG A 119 0.78 0.34 23.17
CA ARG A 119 0.24 1.59 23.70
C ARG A 119 -0.82 1.30 24.76
#